data_AF-A0A0J5QH01-F1
#
_entry.id   AF-A0A0J5QH01-F1
#
_cell.length_a   1.000
_cell.length_b   1.000
_cell.length_c   1.000
_cell.angle_alpha   90.00
_cell.angle_beta   90.00
_cell.angle_gamma   90.00
#
_symmetry.space_group_name_H-M   'P 1'
#
loop_
_entity.id
_entity.type
_entity.pdbx_description
1 polymer ?
#
loop_
_entity_poly.entity_id
_entity_poly.type
_entity_poly.pdbx_seq_one_letter_code
_entity_poly.pdbx_strand_id
1 'polypeptide(L)'
;MFSRATRAVTAFASLLSVTACSVFGSAAAPEPEYRVTLSDPPFEVRGYGELVVAKTPMGEGSRAAFGRLFDYISGTNTGGRDIAMTAPVLNTDNSNGSKIAMCPSSYKMGHQSGLSIGGSGSFV
;
A
#
# COMPACT_ATOMS: atom_id res chain seq x y z
N MET A 1 -33.57 -18.79 44.57
CA MET A 1 -33.21 -17.37 44.78
C MET A 1 -31.72 -17.23 44.53
N PHE A 2 -31.31 -16.96 43.28
CA PHE A 2 -29.88 -16.83 42.93
C PHE A 2 -29.32 -15.57 43.59
N SER A 3 -28.24 -15.73 44.37
CA SER A 3 -27.60 -14.63 45.10
C SER A 3 -27.21 -13.50 44.15
N ARG A 4 -27.42 -12.24 44.58
CA ARG A 4 -27.01 -11.04 43.84
C ARG A 4 -25.53 -11.09 43.40
N ALA A 5 -24.69 -11.83 44.13
CA ALA A 5 -23.29 -12.05 43.81
C ALA A 5 -23.08 -12.91 42.55
N THR A 6 -23.89 -13.95 42.32
CA THR A 6 -23.74 -14.85 41.16
C THR A 6 -24.08 -14.14 39.85
N ARG A 7 -25.03 -13.20 39.88
CA ARG A 7 -25.38 -12.36 38.72
C ARG A 7 -24.34 -11.28 38.41
N ALA A 8 -23.64 -10.78 39.43
CA ALA A 8 -22.55 -9.82 39.24
C ALA A 8 -21.30 -10.49 38.65
N VAL A 9 -20.96 -11.70 39.12
CA VAL A 9 -19.81 -12.47 38.63
C VAL A 9 -19.99 -12.90 37.17
N THR A 10 -21.18 -13.33 36.76
CA THR A 10 -21.45 -13.68 35.36
C THR A 10 -21.45 -12.45 34.44
N ALA A 11 -21.93 -11.30 34.91
CA ALA A 11 -21.90 -10.05 34.14
C ALA A 11 -20.46 -9.48 33.98
N PHE A 12 -19.60 -9.67 34.98
CA PHE A 12 -18.20 -9.23 34.90
C PHE A 12 -17.36 -10.14 33.98
N ALA A 13 -17.61 -11.45 34.02
CA ALA A 13 -16.93 -12.42 33.15
C ALA A 13 -17.31 -12.27 31.67
N SER A 14 -18.58 -11.93 31.37
CA SER A 14 -19.01 -11.68 29.99
C SER A 14 -18.45 -10.37 29.42
N LEU A 15 -18.27 -9.34 30.26
CA LEU A 15 -17.69 -8.07 29.85
C LEU A 15 -16.20 -8.19 29.49
N LEU A 16 -15.46 -9.06 30.19
CA LEU A 16 -14.03 -9.30 29.93
C LEU A 16 -13.78 -10.01 28.57
N SER A 17 -14.71 -10.87 28.14
CA SER A 17 -14.57 -11.62 26.87
C SER A 17 -14.78 -10.79 25.61
N VAL A 18 -15.53 -9.67 25.67
CA VAL A 18 -15.79 -8.82 24.49
C VAL A 18 -14.59 -7.92 24.15
N THR A 19 -13.79 -7.54 25.14
CA THR A 19 -12.63 -6.64 24.94
C THR A 19 -11.44 -7.32 24.24
N ALA A 20 -11.44 -8.64 24.13
CA ALA A 20 -10.33 -9.40 23.52
C ALA A 20 -10.34 -9.42 21.98
N CYS A 21 -11.44 -9.03 21.32
CA CYS A 21 -11.55 -9.13 19.85
C CYS A 21 -10.95 -7.94 19.07
N SER A 22 -10.56 -6.84 19.72
CA SER A 22 -10.16 -5.61 19.01
C SER A 22 -8.66 -5.52 18.68
N VAL A 23 -7.83 -6.46 19.14
CA VAL A 23 -6.35 -6.33 19.06
C VAL A 23 -5.75 -7.00 17.81
N PHE A 24 -6.48 -7.87 17.13
CA PHE A 24 -5.93 -8.61 15.97
C PHE A 24 -6.50 -8.09 14.65
N GLY A 25 -5.67 -7.37 13.88
CA GLY A 25 -5.75 -7.43 12.41
C GLY A 25 -5.67 -6.10 11.69
N SER A 26 -4.46 -5.60 11.48
CA SER A 26 -4.15 -4.76 10.30
C SER A 26 -2.94 -5.39 9.63
N ALA A 27 -3.17 -6.25 8.64
CA ALA A 27 -2.07 -6.71 7.79
C ALA A 27 -1.65 -5.52 6.91
N ALA A 28 -0.51 -4.92 7.23
CA ALA A 28 0.07 -3.88 6.39
C ALA A 28 0.42 -4.49 5.03
N ALA A 29 0.10 -3.77 3.95
CA ALA A 29 0.55 -4.17 2.62
C ALA A 29 2.09 -4.21 2.60
N PRO A 30 2.71 -5.10 1.80
CA PRO A 30 4.16 -5.08 1.60
C PRO A 30 4.64 -3.69 1.19
N GLU A 31 5.66 -3.19 1.89
CA GLU A 31 6.31 -1.91 1.63
C GLU A 31 7.74 -2.13 1.11
N PRO A 32 8.28 -1.21 0.28
CA PRO A 32 9.69 -1.24 -0.10
C PRO A 32 10.58 -0.97 1.12
N GLU A 33 11.77 -1.57 1.15
CA GLU A 33 12.74 -1.31 2.20
C GLU A 33 13.15 0.17 2.24
N TYR A 34 13.19 0.74 3.45
CA TYR A 34 13.63 2.09 3.70
C TYR A 34 14.46 2.18 4.97
N ARG A 35 15.28 3.23 5.07
CA ARG A 35 15.97 3.62 6.30
C ARG A 35 15.44 4.95 6.78
N VAL A 36 15.12 5.06 8.08
CA VAL A 36 14.81 6.34 8.71
C VAL A 36 16.12 7.08 8.97
N THR A 37 16.30 8.25 8.34
CA THR A 37 17.50 9.08 8.51
C THR A 37 17.29 10.14 9.58
N LEU A 38 16.04 10.58 9.78
CA LEU A 38 15.66 11.53 10.82
C LEU A 38 14.24 11.19 11.29
N SER A 39 14.01 11.21 12.59
CA SER A 39 12.68 11.10 13.20
C SER A 39 12.55 12.25 14.18
N ASP A 40 11.63 13.17 13.88
CA ASP A 40 11.36 14.35 14.70
C ASP A 40 9.86 14.68 14.62
N PRO A 41 9.06 14.36 15.64
CA PRO A 41 7.62 14.57 15.61
C PRO A 41 7.27 16.02 15.23
N PRO A 42 6.35 16.25 14.27
CA PRO A 42 5.37 15.32 13.73
C PRO A 42 5.77 14.58 12.43
N PHE A 43 7.05 14.55 12.07
CA PHE A 43 7.50 14.01 10.79
C PHE A 43 8.67 13.02 10.88
N GLU A 44 8.89 12.29 9.79
CA GLU A 44 10.04 11.41 9.61
C GLU A 44 10.62 11.62 8.21
N VAL A 45 11.93 11.47 8.10
CA VAL A 45 12.63 11.44 6.82
C VAL A 45 13.03 10.00 6.53
N ARG A 46 12.43 9.43 5.48
CA ARG A 46 12.67 8.06 5.02
C ARG A 46 13.48 8.07 3.74
N GLY A 47 14.64 7.42 3.77
CA GLY A 47 15.47 7.15 2.60
C GLY A 47 15.07 5.84 1.96
N TYR A 48 14.54 5.89 0.75
CA TYR A 48 14.30 4.73 -0.10
C TYR A 48 15.51 4.50 -1.02
N GLY A 49 15.83 3.24 -1.26
CA GLY A 49 16.80 2.86 -2.30
C GLY A 49 16.23 3.07 -3.72
N GLU A 50 16.92 2.52 -4.72
CA GLU A 50 16.37 2.48 -6.08
C GLU A 50 15.10 1.61 -6.13
N LEU A 51 14.03 2.16 -6.69
CA LEU A 51 12.73 1.50 -6.81
C LEU A 51 12.36 1.33 -8.27
N VAL A 52 11.90 0.13 -8.64
CA VAL A 52 11.18 -0.08 -9.90
C VAL A 52 9.71 0.25 -9.66
N VAL A 53 9.14 1.16 -10.45
CA VAL A 53 7.76 1.59 -10.27
C VAL A 53 6.98 1.51 -11.58
N ALA A 54 5.74 1.02 -11.49
CA ALA A 54 4.76 1.19 -12.56
C ALA A 54 4.08 2.55 -12.38
N LYS A 55 4.01 3.36 -13.46
CA LYS A 55 3.44 4.72 -13.41
C LYS A 55 2.40 4.98 -14.49
N THR A 56 1.31 5.67 -14.17
CA THR A 56 0.28 6.05 -15.16
C THR A 56 -0.12 7.52 -15.01
N PRO A 57 -0.43 8.23 -16.12
CA PRO A 57 -0.98 9.57 -16.04
C PRO A 57 -2.36 9.60 -15.37
N MET A 58 -2.66 10.69 -14.69
CA MET A 58 -3.93 10.95 -13.98
C MET A 58 -4.95 11.75 -14.82
N GLY A 59 -4.88 11.73 -16.16
CA GLY A 59 -5.78 12.56 -16.99
C GLY A 59 -7.26 12.52 -16.57
N GLU A 60 -7.80 11.31 -16.38
CA GLU A 60 -9.18 11.04 -15.93
C GLU A 60 -9.35 11.05 -14.38
N GLY A 61 -8.40 11.62 -13.66
CA GLY A 61 -8.33 11.64 -12.20
C GLY A 61 -7.66 10.42 -11.57
N SER A 62 -7.47 10.53 -10.25
CA SER A 62 -6.70 9.56 -9.45
C SER A 62 -7.34 8.16 -9.41
N ARG A 63 -8.67 8.07 -9.31
CA ARG A 63 -9.38 6.78 -9.25
C ARG A 63 -9.21 5.96 -10.54
N ALA A 64 -9.30 6.62 -11.71
CA ALA A 64 -9.12 5.96 -12.99
C ALA A 64 -7.66 5.51 -13.21
N ALA A 65 -6.70 6.36 -12.82
CA ALA A 65 -5.28 6.02 -12.83
C ALA A 65 -4.96 4.84 -11.91
N PHE A 66 -5.49 4.82 -10.69
CA PHE A 66 -5.33 3.69 -9.78
C PHE A 66 -5.95 2.42 -10.37
N GLY A 67 -7.14 2.50 -10.97
CA GLY A 67 -7.77 1.36 -11.66
C GLY A 67 -6.85 0.76 -12.73
N ARG A 68 -6.22 1.59 -13.57
CA ARG A 68 -5.24 1.11 -14.56
C ARG A 68 -4.05 0.38 -13.94
N LEU A 69 -3.51 0.89 -12.83
CA LEU A 69 -2.43 0.22 -12.11
C LEU A 69 -2.91 -1.09 -11.47
N PHE A 70 -4.13 -1.09 -10.93
CA PHE A 70 -4.74 -2.27 -10.34
C PHE A 70 -4.94 -3.39 -11.37
N ASP A 71 -5.46 -3.06 -12.55
CA ASP A 71 -5.61 -4.01 -13.65
C ASP A 71 -4.25 -4.57 -14.08
N TYR A 72 -3.23 -3.72 -14.18
CA TYR A 72 -1.87 -4.11 -14.53
C TYR A 72 -1.29 -5.12 -13.52
N ILE A 73 -1.40 -4.85 -12.21
CA ILE A 73 -0.88 -5.77 -11.18
C ILE A 73 -1.73 -7.04 -11.04
N SER A 74 -2.99 -7.01 -11.46
CA SER A 74 -3.91 -8.17 -11.44
C SER A 74 -3.83 -9.03 -12.71
N GLY A 75 -2.74 -8.92 -13.48
CA GLY A 75 -2.49 -9.76 -14.65
C GLY A 75 -2.69 -9.10 -16.01
N THR A 76 -3.15 -7.84 -16.08
CA THR A 76 -3.22 -7.09 -17.37
C THR A 76 -1.86 -6.51 -17.75
N ASN A 77 -0.85 -7.36 -17.72
CA ASN A 77 0.51 -7.07 -18.13
C ASN A 77 0.96 -8.10 -19.18
N THR A 78 2.01 -7.79 -19.94
CA THR A 78 2.49 -8.66 -21.03
C THR A 78 2.81 -10.10 -20.58
N GLY A 79 3.15 -10.29 -19.31
CA GLY A 79 3.44 -11.60 -18.74
C GLY A 79 2.22 -12.34 -18.18
N GLY A 80 1.05 -11.71 -18.10
CA GLY A 80 -0.15 -12.28 -17.47
C GLY A 80 0.03 -12.60 -15.99
N ARG A 81 0.97 -11.94 -15.29
CA ARG A 81 1.38 -12.31 -13.93
C ARG A 81 0.67 -11.47 -12.88
N ASP A 82 0.24 -12.11 -11.80
CA ASP A 82 -0.20 -11.38 -10.61
C ASP A 82 1.00 -10.81 -9.85
N ILE A 83 0.91 -9.53 -9.56
CA ILE A 83 1.88 -8.75 -8.80
C ILE A 83 1.17 -8.32 -7.51
N ALA A 84 1.79 -8.60 -6.36
CA ALA A 84 1.20 -8.24 -5.07
C ALA A 84 0.96 -6.74 -4.96
N MET A 85 -0.19 -6.36 -4.41
CA MET A 85 -0.49 -4.97 -4.07
C MET A 85 0.49 -4.46 -3.01
N THR A 86 0.95 -3.23 -3.16
CA THR A 86 1.95 -2.62 -2.28
C THR A 86 1.56 -1.24 -1.79
N ALA A 87 2.14 -0.85 -0.66
CA ALA A 87 2.12 0.51 -0.15
C ALA A 87 3.54 1.13 -0.18
N PRO A 88 3.68 2.46 -0.21
CA PRO A 88 2.65 3.45 -0.50
C PRO A 88 2.33 3.55 -2.00
N VAL A 89 1.18 4.15 -2.33
CA VAL A 89 0.88 4.61 -3.69
C VAL A 89 1.29 6.08 -3.80
N LEU A 90 2.18 6.38 -4.74
CA LEU A 90 2.78 7.71 -4.88
C LEU A 90 2.00 8.53 -5.90
N ASN A 91 1.68 9.77 -5.56
CA ASN A 91 1.10 10.74 -6.47
C ASN A 91 2.12 11.84 -6.73
N THR A 92 2.41 12.13 -7.99
CA THR A 92 3.37 13.18 -8.36
C THR A 92 2.70 14.18 -9.29
N ASP A 93 2.58 15.41 -8.82
CA ASP A 93 2.19 16.56 -9.63
C ASP A 93 3.46 17.24 -10.16
N ASN A 94 3.86 16.82 -11.37
CA ASN A 94 4.97 17.42 -12.11
C ASN A 94 4.39 18.36 -13.18
N SER A 95 5.13 19.40 -13.58
CA SER A 95 4.83 20.27 -14.73
C SER A 95 4.53 19.53 -16.05
N ASN A 96 4.87 18.23 -16.15
CA ASN A 96 4.58 17.32 -17.25
C ASN A 96 3.31 16.46 -17.05
N GLY A 97 2.41 16.88 -16.15
CA GLY A 97 1.13 16.22 -15.83
C GLY A 97 1.19 15.29 -14.61
N SER A 98 0.08 15.22 -13.87
CA SER A 98 -0.09 14.40 -12.66
C SER A 98 -0.01 12.90 -12.96
N LYS A 99 0.72 12.14 -12.14
CA LYS A 99 0.96 10.68 -12.31
C LYS A 99 0.80 9.94 -10.99
N ILE A 100 0.35 8.67 -11.06
CA ILE A 100 0.38 7.73 -9.93
C ILE A 100 1.46 6.67 -10.18
N ALA A 101 2.17 6.27 -9.14
CA ALA A 101 3.13 5.17 -9.18
C ALA A 101 2.95 4.15 -8.04
N MET A 102 3.29 2.89 -8.32
CA MET A 102 3.29 1.77 -7.35
C MET A 102 4.58 0.95 -7.48
N CYS A 103 5.15 0.52 -6.35
CA CYS A 103 6.42 -0.23 -6.28
C CYS A 103 6.16 -1.70 -5.92
N PRO A 104 6.31 -2.66 -6.84
CA PRO A 104 6.12 -4.06 -6.52
C PRO A 104 7.26 -4.58 -5.62
N SER A 105 6.93 -5.00 -4.40
CA SER A 105 7.92 -5.40 -3.37
C SER A 105 8.73 -6.63 -3.78
N SER A 106 8.19 -7.46 -4.68
CA SER A 106 8.83 -8.68 -5.17
C SER A 106 9.70 -8.48 -6.41
N TYR A 107 9.69 -7.30 -7.05
CA TYR A 107 10.42 -7.07 -8.28
C TYR A 107 11.84 -6.60 -7.98
N LYS A 108 12.78 -7.54 -7.92
CA LYS A 108 14.21 -7.23 -7.80
C LYS A 108 14.75 -6.63 -9.10
N MET A 109 15.55 -5.57 -8.97
CA MET A 109 16.36 -4.97 -10.06
C MET A 109 17.32 -6.03 -10.62
N GLY A 110 16.85 -6.76 -11.61
CA GLY A 110 17.60 -7.76 -12.34
C GLY A 110 16.92 -7.95 -13.68
N HIS A 111 17.36 -7.15 -14.66
CA HIS A 111 16.95 -7.25 -16.07
C HIS A 111 15.49 -6.79 -16.37
N GLN A 112 15.32 -5.48 -16.60
CA GLN A 112 14.79 -4.91 -17.85
C GLN A 112 14.56 -3.41 -17.69
N SER A 113 15.38 -2.64 -18.40
CA SER A 113 15.20 -1.23 -18.69
C SER A 113 13.86 -0.99 -19.39
N GLY A 114 13.04 -0.08 -18.84
CA GLY A 114 11.91 0.53 -19.55
C GLY A 114 10.58 -0.20 -19.38
N LEU A 115 9.85 0.11 -18.30
CA LEU A 115 8.44 -0.26 -18.19
C LEU A 115 7.56 1.00 -18.26
N SER A 116 7.34 1.46 -19.48
CA SER A 116 6.41 2.54 -19.81
C SER A 116 5.04 1.94 -20.13
N ILE A 117 4.06 2.15 -19.25
CA ILE A 117 2.66 1.88 -19.57
C ILE A 117 2.19 3.03 -20.46
N GLY A 118 2.31 2.81 -21.77
CA GLY A 118 1.61 3.50 -22.86
C GLY A 118 1.26 4.98 -22.66
N GLY A 119 2.12 5.85 -23.18
CA GLY A 119 1.84 7.26 -23.42
C GLY A 119 3.12 7.93 -23.89
N SER A 120 3.15 8.35 -25.16
CA SER A 120 4.26 9.03 -25.84
C SER A 120 5.02 9.99 -24.91
N GLY A 121 6.24 9.62 -24.55
CA GLY A 121 7.05 10.39 -23.62
C GLY A 121 8.31 9.63 -23.25
N SER A 122 9.22 9.55 -24.21
CA SER A 122 10.60 9.11 -23.99
C SER A 122 11.24 9.98 -22.91
N PHE A 123 11.79 9.36 -21.88
CA PHE A 123 12.78 9.99 -21.02
C PHE A 123 13.98 9.05 -20.90
N VAL A 124 15.12 9.61 -21.30
CA VAL A 124 16.49 9.09 -21.16
C VAL A 124 16.83 8.94 -19.68
#